data_AF-A0A517QMF2-F1
#
_entry.id   AF-A0A517QMF2-F1
#
_cell.length_a   1.000
_cell.length_b   1.000
_cell.length_c   1.000
_cell.angle_alpha   90.00
_cell.angle_beta   90.00
_cell.angle_gamma   90.00
#
_symmetry.space_group_name_H-M   'P 1'
#
loop_
_entity.id
_entity.type
_entity.pdbx_description
1 polymer ?
#
loop_
_entity_poly.entity_id
_entity_poly.type
_entity_poly.pdbx_seq_one_letter_code
_entity_poly.pdbx_strand_id
1 'polypeptide(L)'
;MFKMKKSSTANYEKILKVISHRVQSMAMELVELEAKRRQCQLQISQMDTAIQEIQTSLLNPDQLRRFRTNDASSSVMGVVHVNRNECDRLSEQIQGLSQKRLDLEDEIQALRAQYKQEYAREQALQKLLDRRRSESRLERMKRDQLQLEESSAQKNIRSADVEFVDANLKSDCHSSGEQSTQYKR
;
A
#
# COMPACT_ATOMS: atom_id res chain seq x y z
N MET A 1 -26.22 -6.06 -32.17
CA MET A 1 -25.03 -6.63 -31.50
C MET A 1 -24.36 -5.55 -30.65
N PHE A 2 -24.52 -5.58 -29.33
CA PHE A 2 -23.77 -4.66 -28.44
C PHE A 2 -22.35 -5.20 -28.27
N LYS A 3 -21.35 -4.51 -28.85
CA LYS A 3 -19.94 -4.81 -28.60
C LYS A 3 -19.65 -4.53 -27.12
N MET A 4 -19.46 -5.58 -26.32
CA MET A 4 -19.05 -5.43 -24.93
C MET A 4 -17.71 -4.68 -24.87
N LYS A 5 -17.68 -3.52 -24.20
CA LYS A 5 -16.43 -2.79 -23.95
C LYS A 5 -15.51 -3.69 -23.11
N LYS A 6 -14.27 -3.87 -23.58
CA LYS A 6 -13.22 -4.64 -22.91
C LYS A 6 -13.15 -4.27 -21.41
N SER A 7 -13.01 -5.29 -20.58
CA SER A 7 -13.34 -5.31 -19.14
C SER A 7 -12.67 -4.18 -18.34
N SER A 8 -13.52 -3.33 -17.76
CA SER A 8 -13.14 -2.24 -16.87
C SER A 8 -12.24 -2.69 -15.70
N THR A 9 -12.41 -3.93 -15.21
CA THR A 9 -11.63 -4.50 -14.11
C THR A 9 -10.15 -4.69 -14.46
N ALA A 10 -9.83 -5.17 -15.67
CA ALA A 10 -8.44 -5.38 -16.09
C ALA A 10 -7.66 -4.06 -16.21
N ASN A 11 -8.36 -2.97 -16.55
CA ASN A 11 -7.75 -1.63 -16.57
C ASN A 11 -7.47 -1.13 -15.15
N TYR A 12 -8.39 -1.34 -14.21
CA TYR A 12 -8.16 -0.96 -12.81
C TYR A 12 -7.02 -1.75 -12.16
N GLU A 13 -6.86 -3.04 -12.49
CA GLU A 13 -5.72 -3.84 -12.02
C GLU A 13 -4.37 -3.32 -12.54
N LYS A 14 -4.32 -2.84 -13.79
CA LYS A 14 -3.12 -2.18 -14.33
C LYS A 14 -2.82 -0.87 -13.60
N ILE A 15 -3.84 -0.05 -13.35
CA ILE A 15 -3.70 1.21 -12.61
C ILE A 15 -3.22 0.92 -11.19
N LEU A 16 -3.77 -0.10 -10.52
CA LEU A 16 -3.36 -0.50 -9.19
C LEU A 16 -1.87 -0.84 -9.16
N LYS A 17 -1.38 -1.66 -10.09
CA LYS A 17 0.05 -2.01 -10.16
C LYS A 17 0.95 -0.77 -10.27
N VAL A 18 0.55 0.22 -11.07
CA VAL A 18 1.31 1.47 -11.22
C VAL A 18 1.33 2.27 -9.91
N ILE A 19 0.17 2.40 -9.25
CA ILE A 19 0.08 3.13 -7.97
C ILE A 19 0.86 2.38 -6.88
N SER A 20 0.72 1.05 -6.77
CA SER A 20 1.47 0.23 -5.82
C SER A 20 2.98 0.38 -5.99
N HIS A 21 3.47 0.36 -7.24
CA HIS A 21 4.88 0.60 -7.51
C HIS A 21 5.31 1.99 -7.04
N ARG A 22 4.51 3.02 -7.31
CA ARG A 22 4.80 4.40 -6.87
C ARG A 22 4.85 4.51 -5.34
N VAL A 23 3.89 3.91 -4.63
CA VAL A 23 3.88 3.85 -3.17
C VAL A 23 5.15 3.19 -2.63
N GLN A 24 5.57 2.07 -3.23
CA GLN A 24 6.81 1.37 -2.86
C GLN A 24 8.05 2.23 -3.12
N SER A 25 8.15 2.88 -4.28
CA SER A 25 9.26 3.79 -4.59
C SER A 25 9.38 4.93 -3.57
N MET A 26 8.26 5.58 -3.24
CA MET A 26 8.22 6.65 -2.25
C MET A 26 8.57 6.16 -0.84
N ALA A 27 8.17 4.93 -0.48
CA ALA A 27 8.55 4.34 0.79
C ALA A 27 10.07 4.12 0.90
N MET A 28 10.72 3.64 -0.18
CA MET A 28 12.17 3.48 -0.20
C MET A 28 12.89 4.83 -0.12
N GLU A 29 12.42 5.82 -0.87
CA GLU A 29 12.99 7.18 -0.86
C GLU A 29 12.88 7.82 0.54
N LEU A 30 11.75 7.64 1.24
CA LEU A 30 11.59 8.06 2.63
C LEU A 30 12.63 7.43 3.55
N VAL A 31 12.88 6.13 3.42
CA VAL A 31 13.90 5.43 4.23
C VAL A 31 15.29 5.99 3.94
N GLU A 32 15.61 6.27 2.68
CA GLU A 32 16.90 6.84 2.29
C GLU A 32 17.09 8.25 2.84
N LEU A 33 16.09 9.12 2.72
CA LEU A 33 16.13 10.47 3.27
C LEU A 33 16.25 10.46 4.80
N GLU A 34 15.52 9.57 5.48
CA GLU A 34 15.65 9.38 6.93
C GLU A 34 17.05 8.93 7.35
N ALA A 35 17.68 8.04 6.57
CA ALA A 35 19.05 7.63 6.80
C ALA A 35 20.03 8.80 6.65
N LYS A 36 19.90 9.60 5.57
CA LYS A 36 20.71 10.82 5.35
C LYS A 36 20.54 11.83 6.49
N ARG A 37 19.30 12.05 6.96
CA ARG A 37 19.01 12.94 8.09
C ARG A 37 19.68 12.46 9.37
N ARG A 38 19.60 11.16 9.68
CA ARG A 38 20.26 10.55 10.85
C ARG A 38 21.78 10.65 10.74
N GLN A 39 22.34 10.47 9.56
CA GLN A 39 23.79 10.63 9.34
C GLN A 39 24.24 12.07 9.62
N CYS A 40 23.50 13.08 9.16
CA CYS A 40 23.81 14.48 9.48
C CYS A 40 23.77 14.72 11.00
N GLN A 41 22.75 14.17 11.69
CA GLN A 41 22.65 14.28 13.15
C GLN A 41 23.84 13.64 13.88
N LEU A 42 24.28 12.46 13.43
CA LEU A 42 25.44 11.78 14.02
C LEU A 42 26.73 12.59 13.84
N GLN A 43 26.94 13.16 12.65
CA GLN A 43 28.10 14.00 12.36
C GLN A 43 28.10 15.27 13.24
N ILE A 44 26.94 15.91 13.42
CA ILE A 44 26.80 17.06 14.34
C ILE A 44 27.21 16.65 15.75
N SER A 45 26.66 15.56 16.29
CA SER A 45 26.97 15.10 17.65
C SER A 45 28.45 14.74 17.85
N GLN A 46 29.10 14.18 16.82
CA GLN A 46 30.54 13.91 16.85
C GLN A 46 31.37 15.21 16.89
N MET A 47 31.02 16.20 16.08
CA MET A 47 31.69 17.51 16.09
C MET A 47 31.47 18.26 17.40
N ASP A 48 30.25 18.23 17.96
CA ASP A 48 29.94 18.82 19.27
C ASP A 48 30.79 18.19 20.38
N THR A 49 30.96 16.87 20.35
CA THR A 49 31.80 16.15 21.31
C THR A 49 33.26 16.56 21.16
N ALA A 50 33.77 16.67 19.93
CA ALA A 50 35.14 17.14 19.67
C ALA A 50 35.36 18.58 20.19
N ILE A 51 34.39 19.49 20.00
CA ILE A 51 34.45 20.84 20.56
C ILE A 51 34.51 20.79 22.10
N GLN A 52 33.67 19.97 22.74
CA GLN A 52 33.67 19.83 24.19
C GLN A 52 35.00 19.27 24.73
N GLU A 53 35.61 18.31 24.03
CA GLU A 53 36.92 17.77 24.39
C GLU A 53 38.02 18.85 24.29
N ILE A 54 38.02 19.65 23.22
CA ILE A 54 38.96 20.77 23.05
C ILE A 54 38.77 21.81 24.16
N GLN A 55 37.52 22.21 24.45
CA GLN A 55 37.21 23.18 25.49
C GLN A 55 37.62 22.66 26.88
N THR A 56 37.34 21.40 27.18
CA THR A 56 37.73 20.77 28.45
C THR A 56 39.25 20.71 28.59
N SER A 57 39.97 20.42 27.50
CA SER A 57 41.44 20.44 27.45
C SER A 57 42.00 21.83 27.77
N LEU A 58 41.42 22.88 27.18
CA LEU A 58 41.82 24.28 27.42
C LEU A 58 41.51 24.76 28.85
N LEU A 59 40.48 24.23 29.50
CA LEU A 59 40.14 24.54 30.88
C LEU A 59 41.01 23.79 31.91
N ASN A 60 41.79 22.80 31.47
CA ASN A 60 42.66 22.02 32.36
C ASN A 60 44.08 22.64 32.45
N PRO A 61 44.44 23.26 33.60
CA PRO A 61 45.73 23.94 33.76
C PRO A 61 46.93 22.99 33.70
N ASP A 62 46.77 21.70 33.98
CA ASP A 62 47.86 20.73 33.87
C ASP A 62 48.17 20.38 32.42
N GLN A 63 47.15 20.38 31.54
CA GLN A 63 47.36 20.21 30.10
C GLN A 63 48.01 21.45 29.49
N LEU A 64 47.55 22.65 29.86
CA LEU A 64 48.20 23.91 29.47
C LEU A 64 49.68 23.99 29.90
N ARG A 65 50.00 23.47 31.09
CA ARG A 65 51.40 23.38 31.57
C ARG A 65 52.24 22.40 30.75
N ARG A 66 51.69 21.25 30.35
CA ARG A 66 52.38 20.26 29.49
C ARG A 66 52.68 20.79 28.08
N PHE A 67 51.79 21.61 27.52
CA PHE A 67 52.07 22.27 26.23
C PHE A 67 53.29 23.21 26.31
N ARG A 68 53.47 23.87 27.46
CA ARG A 68 54.63 24.74 27.74
C ARG A 68 55.96 24.00 27.86
N THR A 69 55.93 22.73 28.29
CA THR A 69 57.15 21.92 28.50
C THR A 69 57.56 21.11 27.28
N ASN A 70 56.62 20.79 26.37
CA ASN A 70 56.88 19.95 25.20
C ASN A 70 57.25 20.74 23.93
N ASP A 71 56.73 21.97 23.78
CA ASP A 71 57.10 22.87 22.67
C ASP A 71 57.68 24.16 23.23
N ALA A 72 59.01 24.21 23.38
CA ALA A 72 59.73 25.40 23.87
C ALA A 72 59.52 26.65 22.99
N SER A 73 58.97 26.48 21.78
CA SER A 73 58.67 27.53 20.80
C SER A 73 57.20 27.94 20.74
N SER A 74 56.27 27.21 21.38
CA SER A 74 54.83 27.50 21.29
C SER A 74 54.35 28.27 22.51
N SER A 75 53.95 29.53 22.30
CA SER A 75 53.33 30.31 23.38
C SER A 75 51.97 29.72 23.76
N VAL A 76 51.61 29.75 25.04
CA VAL A 76 50.29 29.29 25.53
C VAL A 76 49.15 29.97 24.77
N MET A 77 49.32 31.25 24.41
CA MET A 77 48.38 31.99 23.57
C MET A 77 48.24 31.41 22.16
N GLY A 78 49.34 30.91 21.57
CA GLY A 78 49.33 30.23 20.28
C GLY A 78 48.49 28.95 20.30
N VAL A 79 48.65 28.11 21.34
CA VAL A 79 47.86 26.88 21.51
C VAL A 79 46.37 27.20 21.70
N VAL A 80 46.05 28.22 22.49
CA VAL A 80 44.67 28.69 22.68
C VAL A 80 44.08 29.18 21.36
N HIS A 81 44.83 29.94 20.55
CA HIS A 81 44.37 30.43 19.25
C HIS A 81 44.12 29.30 18.25
N VAL A 82 45.01 28.31 18.16
CA VAL A 82 44.83 27.14 17.27
C VAL A 82 43.58 26.36 17.66
N ASN A 83 43.41 26.05 18.94
CA ASN A 83 42.23 25.32 19.42
C ASN A 83 40.94 26.10 19.24
N ARG A 84 40.99 27.43 19.39
CA ARG A 84 39.83 28.30 19.10
C ARG A 84 39.46 28.26 17.63
N ASN A 85 40.43 28.39 16.72
CA ASN A 85 40.18 28.30 15.28
C ASN A 85 39.60 26.93 14.89
N GLU A 86 40.04 25.85 15.53
CA GLU A 86 39.47 24.52 15.29
C GLU A 86 38.02 24.41 15.80
N CYS A 87 37.72 24.95 16.98
CA CYS A 87 36.34 25.04 17.47
C CYS A 87 35.44 25.88 16.54
N ASP A 88 35.93 27.01 16.05
CA ASP A 88 35.20 27.88 15.12
C ASP A 88 34.93 27.12 13.81
N ARG A 89 35.94 26.42 13.26
CA ARG A 89 35.81 25.58 12.06
C ARG A 89 34.78 24.45 12.23
N LEU A 90 34.81 23.75 13.36
CA LEU A 90 33.84 22.70 13.67
C LEU A 90 32.42 23.28 13.84
N SER A 91 32.30 24.48 14.43
CA SER A 91 31.02 25.17 14.60
C SER A 91 30.40 25.58 13.26
N GLU A 92 31.20 26.07 12.32
CA GLU A 92 30.74 26.37 10.95
C GLU A 92 30.25 25.10 10.24
N GLN A 93 30.96 23.98 10.39
CA GLN A 93 30.54 22.69 9.84
C GLN A 93 29.24 22.20 10.45
N ILE A 94 29.07 22.33 11.78
CA ILE A 94 27.81 22.02 12.48
C ILE A 94 26.67 22.88 11.95
N GLN A 95 26.89 24.17 11.73
CA GLN A 95 25.86 25.06 11.17
C GLN A 95 25.43 24.59 9.77
N GLY A 96 26.38 24.25 8.90
CA GLY A 96 26.10 23.72 7.57
C GLY A 96 25.33 22.38 7.60
N LEU A 97 25.74 21.45 8.45
CA LEU A 97 25.04 20.17 8.64
C LEU A 97 23.65 20.35 9.26
N SER A 98 23.49 21.32 10.16
CA SER A 98 22.21 21.63 10.80
C SER A 98 21.21 22.17 9.78
N GLN A 99 21.64 23.07 8.89
CA GLN A 99 20.79 23.54 7.80
C GLN A 99 20.40 22.39 6.87
N LYS A 100 21.38 21.59 6.43
CA LYS A 100 21.10 20.40 5.60
C LYS A 100 20.14 19.42 6.28
N ARG A 101 20.22 19.25 7.59
CA ARG A 101 19.30 18.40 8.37
C ARG A 101 17.87 18.95 8.31
N LEU A 102 17.69 20.27 8.46
CA LEU A 102 16.39 20.93 8.34
C LEU A 102 15.81 20.78 6.92
N ASP A 103 16.64 21.01 5.90
CA ASP A 103 16.21 20.84 4.50
C ASP A 103 15.72 19.40 4.23
N LEU A 104 16.45 18.39 4.75
CA LEU A 104 16.03 16.99 4.68
C LEU A 104 14.74 16.71 5.47
N GLU A 105 14.53 17.38 6.61
CA GLU A 105 13.30 17.24 7.39
C GLU A 105 12.08 17.76 6.63
N ASP A 106 12.22 18.90 5.95
CA ASP A 106 11.18 19.47 5.10
C ASP A 106 10.87 18.57 3.90
N GLU A 107 11.91 18.03 3.25
CA GLU A 107 11.76 17.07 2.15
C GLU A 107 11.05 15.78 2.59
N ILE A 108 11.44 15.23 3.75
CA ILE A 108 10.78 14.06 4.36
C ILE A 108 9.31 14.37 4.65
N GLN A 109 8.99 15.53 5.21
CA GLN A 109 7.60 15.90 5.51
C GLN A 109 6.76 16.01 4.23
N ALA A 110 7.28 16.66 3.20
CA ALA A 110 6.63 16.77 1.91
C ALA A 110 6.38 15.38 1.29
N LEU A 111 7.40 14.52 1.28
CA LEU A 111 7.30 13.18 0.72
C LEU A 111 6.33 12.28 1.53
N ARG A 112 6.30 12.41 2.86
CA ARG A 112 5.33 11.70 3.72
C ARG A 112 3.90 12.09 3.41
N ALA A 113 3.64 13.37 3.16
CA ALA A 113 2.32 13.85 2.79
C ALA A 113 1.87 13.24 1.44
N GLN A 114 2.77 13.25 0.45
CA GLN A 114 2.50 12.63 -0.85
C GLN A 114 2.31 11.11 -0.72
N TYR A 115 3.15 10.42 0.06
CA TYR A 115 3.06 8.98 0.29
C TYR A 115 1.72 8.61 0.90
N LYS A 116 1.28 9.34 1.92
CA LYS A 116 -0.03 9.13 2.56
C LYS A 116 -1.18 9.27 1.57
N GLN A 117 -1.09 10.24 0.66
CA GLN A 117 -2.09 10.45 -0.38
C GLN A 117 -2.12 9.30 -1.39
N GLU A 118 -0.96 8.87 -1.91
CA GLU A 118 -0.87 7.78 -2.87
C GLU A 118 -1.27 6.43 -2.26
N TYR A 119 -0.88 6.17 -1.00
CA TYR A 119 -1.31 4.99 -0.26
C TYR A 119 -2.83 4.96 -0.04
N ALA A 120 -3.45 6.10 0.27
CA ALA A 120 -4.91 6.19 0.37
C ALA A 120 -5.59 5.93 -0.98
N ARG A 121 -5.01 6.40 -2.09
CA ARG A 121 -5.49 6.11 -3.46
C ARG A 121 -5.38 4.63 -3.80
N GLU A 122 -4.26 3.99 -3.44
CA GLU A 122 -4.05 2.55 -3.59
C GLU A 122 -5.13 1.75 -2.86
N GLN A 123 -5.36 2.06 -1.57
CA GLN A 123 -6.37 1.40 -0.76
C GLN A 123 -7.79 1.58 -1.31
N ALA A 124 -8.12 2.79 -1.78
CA ALA A 124 -9.43 3.07 -2.37
C ALA A 124 -9.63 2.26 -3.66
N LEU A 125 -8.61 2.17 -4.50
CA LEU A 125 -8.66 1.40 -5.74
C LEU A 125 -8.74 -0.10 -5.48
N GLN A 126 -8.00 -0.61 -4.49
CA GLN A 126 -8.07 -2.00 -4.05
C GLN A 126 -9.49 -2.36 -3.59
N LYS A 127 -10.10 -1.54 -2.72
CA LYS A 127 -11.49 -1.73 -2.27
C LYS A 127 -12.48 -1.73 -3.43
N LEU A 128 -12.30 -0.85 -4.42
CA LEU A 128 -13.15 -0.80 -5.61
C LEU A 128 -13.03 -2.09 -6.44
N LEU A 129 -11.81 -2.60 -6.62
CA LEU A 129 -11.57 -3.87 -7.33
C LEU A 129 -12.21 -5.06 -6.62
N ASP A 130 -12.08 -5.12 -5.29
CA ASP A 130 -12.66 -6.20 -4.50
C ASP A 130 -14.20 -6.17 -4.56
N ARG A 131 -14.80 -4.97 -4.50
CA ARG A 131 -16.24 -4.79 -4.72
C ARG A 131 -16.67 -5.25 -6.12
N ARG A 132 -15.92 -4.89 -7.17
CA ARG A 132 -16.24 -5.36 -8.54
C ARG A 132 -16.13 -6.88 -8.67
N ARG A 133 -15.17 -7.50 -7.99
CA ARG A 133 -15.01 -8.97 -7.98
C ARG A 133 -16.18 -9.65 -7.28
N SER A 134 -16.65 -9.10 -6.16
CA SER A 134 -17.82 -9.64 -5.44
C SER A 134 -19.11 -9.46 -6.25
N GLU A 135 -19.32 -8.29 -6.86
CA GLU A 135 -20.45 -8.03 -7.77
C GLU A 135 -20.46 -9.01 -8.96
N SER A 136 -19.30 -9.22 -9.61
CA SER A 136 -19.17 -10.19 -10.71
C SER A 136 -19.41 -11.64 -10.27
N ARG A 137 -19.04 -12.00 -9.03
CA ARG A 137 -19.35 -13.33 -8.47
C ARG A 137 -20.85 -13.48 -8.21
N LEU A 138 -21.48 -12.47 -7.62
CA LEU A 138 -22.92 -12.46 -7.33
C LEU A 138 -23.75 -12.52 -8.62
N GLU A 139 -23.36 -11.79 -9.67
CA GLU A 139 -24.01 -11.88 -10.98
C GLU A 139 -23.93 -13.28 -11.58
N ARG A 140 -22.78 -13.94 -11.47
CA ARG A 140 -22.63 -15.33 -11.94
C ARG A 140 -23.54 -16.27 -11.17
N MET A 141 -23.53 -16.20 -9.83
CA MET A 141 -24.42 -17.01 -9.00
C MET A 141 -25.90 -16.80 -9.34
N LYS A 142 -26.33 -15.55 -9.58
CA LYS A 142 -27.71 -15.26 -10.01
C LYS A 142 -28.04 -15.87 -11.37
N ARG A 143 -27.12 -15.82 -12.34
CA ARG A 143 -27.32 -16.45 -13.66
C ARG A 143 -27.38 -17.98 -13.54
N ASP A 144 -26.47 -18.57 -12.76
CA ASP A 144 -26.45 -20.01 -12.53
C ASP A 144 -27.74 -20.47 -11.82
N GLN A 145 -28.22 -19.70 -10.85
CA GLN A 145 -29.49 -19.95 -10.16
C GLN A 145 -30.68 -19.91 -11.14
N LEU A 146 -30.78 -18.86 -11.96
CA LEU A 146 -31.85 -18.75 -12.96
C LEU A 146 -31.81 -19.92 -13.96
N GLN A 147 -30.63 -20.33 -14.41
CA GLN A 147 -30.48 -21.49 -15.31
C GLN A 147 -30.92 -22.81 -14.65
N LEU A 148 -30.64 -22.98 -13.35
CA LEU A 148 -31.11 -24.14 -12.59
C LEU A 148 -32.63 -24.14 -12.43
N GLU A 149 -33.22 -22.98 -12.12
CA GLU A 149 -34.67 -22.80 -12.02
C GLU A 149 -35.36 -23.08 -13.36
N GLU A 150 -34.83 -22.54 -14.47
CA GLU A 150 -35.31 -22.80 -15.84
C GLU A 150 -35.21 -24.30 -16.20
N SER A 151 -34.07 -24.93 -15.91
CA SER A 151 -33.87 -26.37 -16.16
C SER A 151 -34.83 -27.24 -15.34
N SER A 152 -35.05 -26.89 -14.07
CA SER A 152 -36.02 -27.57 -13.21
C SER A 152 -37.45 -27.41 -13.72
N ALA A 153 -37.84 -26.20 -14.12
CA ALA A 153 -39.16 -25.93 -14.68
C ALA A 153 -39.40 -26.73 -15.96
N GLN A 154 -38.41 -26.79 -16.86
CA GLN A 154 -38.50 -27.60 -18.09
C GLN A 154 -38.64 -29.10 -17.80
N LYS A 155 -37.93 -29.63 -16.80
CA LYS A 155 -38.07 -31.03 -16.37
C LYS A 155 -39.49 -31.30 -15.85
N ASN A 156 -40.00 -30.41 -15.01
CA ASN A 156 -41.35 -30.55 -14.44
C ASN A 156 -42.43 -30.50 -15.52
N ILE A 157 -42.30 -29.62 -16.52
CA ILE A 157 -43.23 -29.58 -17.67
C ILE A 157 -43.21 -30.90 -18.43
N ARG A 158 -42.02 -31.43 -18.79
CA ARG A 158 -41.92 -32.71 -19.51
C ARG A 158 -42.48 -33.89 -18.71
N SER A 159 -42.28 -33.90 -17.39
CA SER A 159 -42.86 -34.94 -16.53
C SER A 159 -44.38 -34.84 -16.48
N ALA A 160 -44.94 -33.62 -16.36
CA ALA A 160 -46.38 -33.40 -16.41
C ALA A 160 -46.98 -33.78 -17.78
N ASP A 161 -46.28 -33.49 -18.88
CA ASP A 161 -46.71 -33.88 -20.23
C ASP A 161 -46.83 -35.41 -20.37
N VAL A 162 -45.89 -36.17 -19.79
CA VAL A 162 -45.93 -37.64 -19.77
C VAL A 162 -47.06 -38.16 -18.90
N GLU A 163 -47.22 -37.62 -17.68
CA GLU A 163 -48.32 -38.02 -16.77
C GLU A 163 -49.70 -37.74 -17.39
N PHE A 164 -49.85 -36.64 -18.11
CA PHE A 164 -51.08 -36.30 -18.83
C PHE A 164 -51.38 -37.29 -19.96
N VAL A 165 -50.38 -37.65 -20.77
CA VAL A 165 -50.54 -38.64 -21.84
C VAL A 165 -50.89 -40.02 -21.28
N ASP A 166 -50.21 -40.46 -20.22
CA ASP A 166 -50.48 -41.73 -19.55
C ASP A 166 -51.89 -41.79 -18.95
N ALA A 167 -52.40 -40.67 -18.40
CA ALA A 167 -53.76 -40.58 -17.88
C ALA A 167 -54.81 -40.73 -19.00
N ASN A 168 -54.60 -40.09 -20.15
CA ASN A 168 -55.52 -40.22 -21.29
C ASN A 168 -55.50 -41.62 -21.91
N LEU A 169 -54.31 -42.23 -22.06
CA LEU A 169 -54.19 -43.60 -22.60
C LEU A 169 -54.83 -44.66 -21.69
N LYS A 170 -54.82 -44.47 -20.37
CA LYS A 170 -55.49 -45.37 -19.42
C LYS A 170 -57.01 -45.16 -19.38
N SER A 171 -57.49 -43.95 -19.67
CA SER A 171 -58.93 -43.65 -19.78
C SER A 171 -59.58 -44.35 -20.99
N ASP A 172 -58.85 -44.52 -22.09
CA ASP A 172 -59.38 -45.18 -23.30
C ASP A 172 -59.37 -46.73 -23.20
N CYS A 173 -58.69 -47.30 -22.21
CA CYS A 173 -58.57 -48.77 -22.05
C CYS A 173 -59.74 -49.40 -21.24
N HIS A 174 -60.72 -48.60 -20.79
CA HIS A 174 -61.91 -49.08 -20.05
C HIS A 174 -63.26 -48.78 -20.74
N SER A 175 -63.27 -48.39 -22.02
CA SER A 175 -64.50 -48.19 -22.81
C SER A 175 -64.95 -49.43 -23.62
N SER A 176 -64.66 -50.64 -23.16
CA SER A 176 -65.24 -51.87 -23.68
C SER A 176 -65.92 -52.64 -22.56
N GLY A 177 -67.09 -52.16 -22.16
CA GLY A 177 -67.93 -52.78 -21.15
C GLY A 177 -69.33 -52.19 -21.20
N GLU A 178 -70.09 -52.61 -22.22
CA GLU A 178 -71.55 -52.80 -22.23
C GLU A 178 -72.43 -51.75 -21.53
N GLN A 179 -73.33 -51.11 -22.28
CA GLN A 179 -74.77 -51.21 -21.97
C GLN A 179 -75.69 -50.78 -23.13
N SER A 180 -76.52 -51.76 -23.50
CA SER A 180 -77.74 -51.72 -24.29
C SER A 180 -78.57 -50.43 -24.13
N THR A 181 -78.93 -49.80 -25.25
CA THR A 181 -80.24 -49.14 -25.35
C THR A 181 -80.94 -49.56 -26.65
N GLN A 182 -81.98 -50.35 -26.44
CA GLN A 182 -82.93 -50.88 -27.39
C GLN A 182 -83.96 -49.81 -27.72
N TYR A 183 -83.97 -49.25 -28.94
CA TYR A 183 -85.08 -48.45 -29.43
C TYR A 183 -86.17 -49.37 -30.00
N LYS A 184 -87.35 -49.40 -29.36
CA LYS A 184 -88.58 -49.97 -29.92
C LYS A 184 -89.51 -48.82 -30.33
N ARG A 185 -89.83 -48.82 -31.64
CA ARG A 185 -90.81 -48.06 -32.44
C ARG A 185 -90.77 -46.55 -32.34
#